data_AF-A0A7V1N8A8-F1
#
_entry.id   AF-A0A7V1N8A8-F1
#
_cell.length_a   1.000
_cell.length_b   1.000
_cell.length_c   1.000
_cell.angle_alpha   90.00
_cell.angle_beta   90.00
_cell.angle_gamma   90.00
#
_symmetry.space_group_name_H-M   'P 1'
#
loop_
_entity.id
_entity.type
_entity.pdbx_description
1 polymer ?
#
loop_
_entity_poly.entity_id
_entity_poly.type
_entity_poly.pdbx_seq_one_letter_code
_entity_poly.pdbx_strand_id
1 'polypeptide(L)' 'MSSGGTVRHVCVSTKKGTPKHAADQVRLIAGRGIEGDAHAGDRHRQISLLALKDIDAMRALGLTLNPGAFG' A
#
# COMPACT_ATOMS: atom_id res chain seq x y z
N MET A 1 13.49 -22.17 -8.35
CA MET A 1 13.60 -21.36 -7.12
C MET A 1 12.25 -20.72 -6.89
N SER A 2 11.64 -20.91 -5.73
CA SER A 2 10.38 -20.25 -5.35
C SER A 2 10.69 -18.78 -5.01
N SER A 3 10.32 -17.85 -5.89
CA SER A 3 10.39 -16.42 -5.65
C SER A 3 9.20 -16.00 -4.76
N GLY A 4 9.37 -16.14 -3.44
CA GLY A 4 8.39 -15.67 -2.46
C GLY A 4 8.70 -14.25 -2.00
N GLY A 5 7.67 -13.51 -1.59
CA GLY A 5 7.80 -12.22 -0.91
C GLY A 5 6.93 -12.20 0.35
N THR A 6 7.27 -11.33 1.30
CA THR A 6 6.48 -11.13 2.52
C THR A 6 5.80 -9.76 2.47
N VAL A 7 4.48 -9.73 2.59
CA VAL A 7 3.73 -8.48 2.79
C VAL A 7 3.90 -8.05 4.24
N ARG A 8 4.51 -6.88 4.46
CA ARG A 8 4.77 -6.34 5.81
C ARG A 8 3.61 -5.53 6.36
N HIS A 9 2.95 -4.78 5.48
CA HIS A 9 1.78 -3.96 5.82
C HIS A 9 0.81 -3.96 4.65
N VAL A 10 -0.47 -3.83 4.97
CA VAL A 10 -1.51 -3.44 4.02
C VAL A 10 -2.04 -2.08 4.44
N CYS A 11 -2.31 -1.21 3.45
CA CYS A 11 -2.65 0.18 3.73
C CYS A 11 -3.78 0.64 2.80
N VAL A 12 -4.71 1.42 3.32
CA VAL A 12 -5.89 1.92 2.60
C VAL A 12 -6.14 3.40 2.88
N SER A 13 -6.82 4.07 1.95
CA SER A 13 -7.42 5.39 2.18
C SER A 13 -8.78 5.41 1.51
N THR A 14 -9.77 6.06 2.12
CA THR A 14 -11.12 6.15 1.54
C THR A 14 -11.27 7.32 0.56
N LYS A 15 -10.27 8.22 0.50
CA LYS A 15 -10.25 9.39 -0.37
C LYS A 15 -8.94 9.49 -1.15
N LYS A 16 -9.01 9.93 -2.41
CA LYS A 16 -7.81 10.18 -3.23
C LYS A 16 -7.07 11.43 -2.74
N GLY A 17 -5.74 11.40 -2.86
CA GLY A 17 -4.88 12.52 -2.46
C GLY A 17 -4.73 12.67 -0.94
N THR A 18 -5.20 11.70 -0.14
CA THR A 18 -4.94 11.63 1.29
C THR A 18 -4.02 10.46 1.59
N PRO A 19 -3.08 10.60 2.55
CA PRO A 19 -2.22 9.49 2.96
C PRO A 19 -3.03 8.25 3.33
N LYS A 20 -2.53 7.08 2.93
CA LYS A 20 -3.05 5.80 3.43
C LYS A 20 -2.68 5.58 4.89
N HIS A 21 -3.48 4.77 5.57
CA HIS A 21 -3.21 4.27 6.92
C HIS A 21 -3.06 2.75 6.89
N ALA A 22 -2.29 2.21 7.83
CA ALA A 22 -2.17 0.78 8.01
C ALA A 22 -3.51 0.16 8.43
N ALA A 23 -3.79 -1.04 7.90
CA ALA A 23 -4.90 -1.88 8.33
C ALA A 23 -4.35 -3.27 8.71
N ASP A 24 -5.04 -3.95 9.63
CA ASP A 24 -4.65 -5.30 10.05
C ASP A 24 -4.88 -6.31 8.93
N GLN A 25 -5.94 -6.11 8.14
CA GLN A 25 -6.28 -6.93 6.99
C GLN A 25 -7.03 -6.12 5.93
N VAL A 26 -7.02 -6.62 4.70
CA VAL A 26 -7.77 -6.05 3.58
C VAL A 26 -8.43 -7.16 2.77
N ARG A 27 -9.55 -6.84 2.12
CA ARG A 27 -10.20 -7.72 1.16
C ARG A 27 -9.84 -7.32 -0.25
N LEU A 28 -9.23 -8.25 -1.01
CA LEU A 28 -9.00 -8.06 -2.44
C LEU A 28 -10.20 -8.56 -3.24
N ILE A 29 -10.73 -7.70 -4.09
CA ILE A 29 -11.79 -8.02 -5.04
C ILE A 29 -11.19 -8.05 -6.43
N ALA A 30 -11.29 -9.21 -7.10
CA ALA A 30 -10.74 -9.42 -8.44
C ALA A 30 -11.29 -8.37 -9.42
N GLY A 31 -10.39 -7.74 -10.17
CA GLY A 31 -10.75 -6.69 -11.13
C GLY A 31 -11.22 -5.38 -10.50
N ARG A 32 -11.14 -5.21 -9.18
CA ARG A 32 -11.47 -3.95 -8.48
C ARG A 32 -10.40 -3.43 -7.55
N GLY A 33 -9.61 -4.28 -6.89
CA GLY A 33 -8.61 -3.85 -5.90
C GLY A 33 -9.06 -4.08 -4.46
N ILE A 34 -8.65 -3.20 -3.54
CA ILE A 34 -8.98 -3.34 -2.12
C ILE A 34 -10.38 -2.77 -1.84
N GLU A 35 -11.26 -3.55 -1.22
CA GLU A 35 -12.58 -3.09 -0.78
C GLU A 35 -12.47 -1.82 0.09
N GLY A 36 -13.14 -0.75 -0.31
CA GLY A 36 -13.14 0.54 0.42
C GLY A 36 -11.95 1.47 0.15
N ASP A 37 -10.94 1.05 -0.63
CA ASP A 37 -9.83 1.94 -1.01
C ASP A 37 -10.24 2.92 -2.12
N ALA A 38 -9.69 4.13 -2.08
CA ALA A 38 -9.97 5.21 -3.00
C ALA A 38 -9.57 4.90 -4.45
N HIS A 39 -8.69 3.93 -4.65
CA HIS A 39 -8.26 3.47 -5.97
C HIS A 39 -9.04 2.25 -6.48
N ALA A 40 -9.97 1.71 -5.67
CA ALA A 40 -10.78 0.59 -6.09
C ALA A 40 -11.69 0.94 -7.29
N GLY A 41 -11.86 0.00 -8.21
CA GLY A 41 -12.69 0.12 -9.41
C GLY A 41 -11.99 -0.39 -10.68
N ASP A 42 -12.63 -0.19 -11.82
CA ASP A 42 -12.30 -0.88 -13.08
C ASP A 42 -11.09 -0.29 -13.84
N ARG A 43 -10.17 0.40 -13.14
CA ARG A 43 -8.96 1.00 -13.73
C ARG A 43 -7.72 0.13 -13.54
N HIS A 44 -6.66 0.38 -14.31
CA HIS A 44 -5.43 -0.44 -14.36
C HIS A 44 -4.53 -0.43 -13.11
N ARG A 45 -4.70 0.50 -12.15
CA ARG A 45 -3.83 0.65 -10.96
C ARG A 45 -4.60 0.42 -9.66
N GLN A 46 -5.07 -0.82 -9.49
CA GLN A 46 -5.95 -1.21 -8.39
C GLN A 46 -5.21 -1.45 -7.08
N ILE A 47 -3.94 -1.86 -7.17
CA ILE A 47 -3.05 -2.13 -6.04
C ILE A 47 -1.68 -1.55 -6.38
N SER A 48 -1.09 -0.83 -5.42
CA SER A 48 0.30 -0.38 -5.48
C SER A 48 1.11 -1.21 -4.49
N LEU A 49 2.29 -1.68 -4.92
CA LEU A 49 3.27 -2.32 -4.04
C LEU A 49 4.48 -1.41 -3.92
N LEU A 50 4.98 -1.27 -2.69
CA LEU A 50 6.19 -0.51 -2.39
C LEU A 50 7.14 -1.43 -1.63
N ALA A 51 8.41 -1.48 -2.04
CA ALA A 51 9.40 -2.29 -1.35
C ALA A 51 9.78 -1.63 -0.02
N LEU A 52 9.88 -2.44 1.05
CA LEU A 52 10.25 -1.94 2.37
C LEU A 52 11.60 -1.21 2.35
N LYS A 53 12.57 -1.71 1.56
CA LYS A 53 13.90 -1.10 1.43
C LYS A 53 13.86 0.36 0.96
N ASP A 54 12.87 0.74 0.15
CA ASP A 54 12.76 2.11 -0.37
C ASP A 54 12.24 3.04 0.75
N ILE A 55 11.34 2.55 1.61
CA ILE A 55 10.89 3.26 2.82
C ILE A 55 12.06 3.42 3.80
N ASP A 56 12.82 2.35 4.04
CA ASP A 56 13.94 2.37 4.97
C ASP A 56 15.07 3.29 4.51
N ALA A 57 15.34 3.36 3.20
CA ALA A 57 16.27 4.32 2.61
C ALA A 57 15.84 5.77 2.93
N MET A 58 14.54 6.08 2.85
CA MET A 58 14.02 7.40 3.19
C MET A 58 14.05 7.68 4.70
N ARG A 59 13.81 6.67 5.55
CA ARG A 59 13.97 6.79 7.01
C ARG A 59 15.42 7.05 7.40
N ALA A 60 16.39 6.44 6.71
CA ALA A 60 17.81 6.67 6.93
C ALA A 60 18.25 8.12 6.64
N LEU A 61 17.46 8.86 5.85
CA LEU A 61 17.65 10.31 5.64
C LEU A 61 17.06 11.17 6.78
N GLY A 62 16.55 10.56 7.84
CA GLY A 62 15.99 11.25 9.01
C GLY A 62 14.47 11.51 8.92
N LEU A 63 13.78 10.97 7.91
CA LEU A 63 12.33 11.13 7.78
C LEU A 63 11.57 10.16 8.70
N THR A 64 10.58 10.68 9.41
CA THR A 64 9.61 9.84 10.15
C THR A 64 8.50 9.42 9.20
N LEU A 65 8.50 8.14 8.80
CA LEU A 65 7.57 7.60 7.80
C LEU A 65 6.78 6.41 8.36
N ASN A 66 5.47 6.60 8.44
CA ASN A 66 4.52 5.54 8.80
C ASN A 66 4.13 4.70 7.57
N PRO A 67 3.70 3.44 7.75
CA PRO A 67 3.13 2.67 6.64
C PRO A 67 1.97 3.42 5.97
N GLY A 68 1.97 3.44 4.64
CA GLY A 68 0.99 4.20 3.85
C GLY A 68 1.41 5.63 3.47
N ALA A 69 2.57 6.13 3.94
CA ALA A 69 3.03 7.50 3.66
C ALA A 69 3.27 7.82 2.16
N PHE A 70 3.46 6.80 1.32
CA PHE A 70 3.72 6.93 -0.12
C PHE A 70 2.56 6.49 -1.02
N GLY A 71 1.38 6.23 -0.45
CA GLY A 71 0.23 5.66 -1.15
C GLY A 71 -1.05 6.45 -1.00
#